data_AF-A0A9E4ADH0-F1
#
_entry.id   AF-A0A9E4ADH0-F1
#
_cell.length_a   1.000
_cell.length_b   1.000
_cell.length_c   1.000
_cell.angle_alpha   90.00
_cell.angle_beta   90.00
_cell.angle_gamma   90.00
#
_symmetry.space_group_name_H-M   'P 1'
#
loop_
_entity.id
_entity.type
_entity.pdbx_description
1 polymer ?
#
loop_
_entity_poly.entity_id
_entity_poly.type
_entity_poly.pdbx_seq_one_letter_code
_entity_poly.pdbx_strand_id
1 'polypeptide(L)' 'MSRAVDESLKALGMEDRQALIVAHGHGGSPHVHVVASRVRPETGKVAGLYQGWVKLSRWAERWETAPAGRHDRLHG' A
#
# COMPACT_ATOMS: atom_id res chain seq x y z
N MET A 1 6.48 2.22 -7.46
CA MET A 1 5.46 2.79 -6.54
C MET A 1 4.07 2.18 -6.69
N SER A 2 3.47 2.10 -7.89
CA SER A 2 2.12 1.54 -8.08
C SER A 2 1.95 0.14 -7.49
N ARG A 3 2.91 -0.76 -7.76
CA ARG A 3 2.91 -2.12 -7.18
C ARG A 3 2.86 -2.12 -5.64
N ALA A 4 3.61 -1.22 -4.99
CA ALA A 4 3.61 -1.12 -3.54
C ALA A 4 2.25 -0.64 -3.00
N VAL A 5 1.58 0.26 -3.72
CA VAL A 5 0.21 0.67 -3.42
C VAL A 5 -0.75 -0.52 -3.52
N ASP A 6 -0.73 -1.25 -4.64
CA ASP A 6 -1.65 -2.37 -4.88
C ASP A 6 -1.45 -3.49 -3.84
N GLU A 7 -0.20 -3.86 -3.55
CA GLU A 7 0.10 -4.91 -2.58
C GLU A 7 -0.24 -4.50 -1.14
N SER A 8 -0.05 -3.24 -0.77
CA SER A 8 -0.41 -2.74 0.56
C SER A 8 -1.94 -2.69 0.77
N LEU A 9 -2.70 -2.28 -0.26
CA LEU A 9 -4.17 -2.34 -0.23
C LEU A 9 -4.67 -3.78 -0.14
N LYS A 10 -4.06 -4.71 -0.89
CA LYS A 10 -4.35 -6.13 -0.80
C LYS A 10 -4.03 -6.71 0.59
N ALA A 11 -2.92 -6.30 1.20
CA ALA A 11 -2.56 -6.72 2.57
C ALA A 11 -3.62 -6.30 3.62
N LEU A 12 -4.40 -5.26 3.31
CA LEU A 12 -5.51 -4.80 4.14
C LEU A 12 -6.88 -5.42 3.76
N GLY A 13 -6.97 -6.20 2.68
CA GLY A 13 -8.25 -6.69 2.13
C GLY A 13 -9.08 -5.57 1.47
N MET A 14 -8.38 -4.59 0.90
CA MET A 14 -8.93 -3.38 0.31
C MET A 14 -8.59 -3.23 -1.19
N GLU A 15 -8.25 -4.32 -1.88
CA GLU A 15 -7.94 -4.32 -3.32
C GLU A 15 -9.13 -3.90 -4.21
N ASP A 16 -10.36 -4.03 -3.71
CA ASP A 16 -11.61 -3.66 -4.36
C ASP A 16 -12.20 -2.37 -3.77
N ARG A 17 -11.36 -1.44 -3.30
CA ARG A 17 -11.75 -0.15 -2.69
C ARG A 17 -11.30 0.99 -3.58
N GLN A 18 -12.09 2.06 -3.60
CA GLN A 18 -11.67 3.30 -4.23
C GLN A 18 -10.55 3.95 -3.39
N ALA A 19 -9.49 4.39 -4.06
CA ALA A 19 -8.35 5.05 -3.43
C ALA A 19 -7.86 6.25 -4.26
N LEU A 20 -7.51 7.33 -3.57
CA LEU A 20 -6.72 8.44 -4.10
C LEU A 20 -5.25 8.15 -3.81
N ILE A 21 -4.41 8.26 -4.85
CA ILE A 21 -2.98 7.98 -4.78
C ILE A 21 -2.23 9.24 -5.20
N VAL A 22 -1.37 9.75 -4.32
CA VAL A 22 -0.54 10.94 -4.57
C VAL A 22 0.92 10.56 -4.39
N ALA A 23 1.69 10.60 -5.47
CA ALA A 23 3.11 10.25 -5.47
C ALA A 23 3.99 11.51 -5.43
N HIS A 24 4.99 11.50 -4.55
CA HIS A 24 6.02 12.54 -4.45
C HIS A 24 7.35 11.94 -4.90
N GLY A 25 7.91 12.49 -5.98
CA GLY A 25 9.14 11.97 -6.61
C GLY A 25 10.23 13.01 -6.88
N HIS A 26 10.06 14.27 -6.46
CA HIS A 26 11.06 15.31 -6.66
C HIS A 26 11.69 15.73 -5.32
N GLY A 27 13.01 15.57 -5.20
CA GLY A 27 13.80 15.91 -4.02
C GLY A 27 13.74 14.86 -2.89
N GLY A 28 14.75 14.00 -2.79
CA GLY A 28 14.91 13.02 -1.70
C GLY A 28 13.98 11.81 -1.78
N SER A 29 13.93 11.04 -0.67
CA SER A 29 13.27 9.73 -0.51
C SER A 29 11.87 9.67 -1.14
N PRO A 30 11.73 9.06 -2.33
CA PRO A 30 10.46 8.99 -3.05
C PRO A 30 9.40 8.25 -2.22
N HIS A 31 8.19 8.81 -2.13
CA HIS A 31 7.10 8.23 -1.32
C HIS A 31 5.72 8.46 -1.95
N VAL A 32 4.72 7.76 -1.44
CA VAL A 32 3.34 7.81 -1.93
C VAL A 32 2.36 7.88 -0.76
N HIS A 33 1.35 8.75 -0.87
CA HIS A 33 0.19 8.76 0.02
C HIS A 33 -0.96 8.02 -0.64
N VAL A 34 -1.60 7.14 0.13
CA VAL A 34 -2.78 6.38 -0.31
C VAL A 34 -3.92 6.68 0.65
N VAL A 35 -4.98 7.31 0.16
CA VAL A 35 -6.21 7.57 0.92
C VAL A 35 -7.31 6.71 0.32
N ALA A 36 -7.72 5.67 1.03
CA ALA A 36 -8.72 4.70 0.55
C ALA A 36 -10.03 4.78 1.33
N SER A 37 -11.15 4.70 0.62
CA SER A 37 -12.46 4.48 1.24
C SER A 37 -12.49 3.09 1.86
N ARG A 38 -13.00 2.99 3.09
CA ARG A 38 -13.24 1.70 3.74
C ARG A 38 -14.53 1.03 3.26
N VAL A 39 -15.40 1.78 2.60
CA VAL A 39 -16.69 1.29 2.16
C VAL A 39 -16.53 0.72 0.75
N ARG A 40 -16.94 -0.54 0.57
CA ARG A 40 -17.04 -1.14 -0.77
C ARG A 40 -18.17 -0.44 -1.55
N PRO A 41 -17.90 0.15 -2.72
CA PRO A 41 -18.92 0.92 -3.44
C PRO A 41 -20.11 0.04 -3.88
N GLU A 42 -19.90 -1.23 -4.20
CA GLU A 42 -20.96 -2.13 -4.71
C GLU A 42 -21.88 -2.65 -3.61
N THR A 43 -21.40 -2.78 -2.37
CA THR A 43 -22.14 -3.46 -1.29
C THR A 43 -22.36 -2.63 -0.04
N GLY A 44 -21.72 -1.46 0.07
CA GLY A 44 -21.73 -0.64 1.28
C GLY A 44 -20.99 -1.25 2.47
N LYS A 45 -20.38 -2.44 2.33
CA LYS A 45 -19.68 -3.12 3.43
C LYS A 45 -18.41 -2.37 3.80
N VAL A 46 -18.22 -2.18 5.10
CA VAL A 46 -17.06 -1.51 5.68
C VAL A 46 -15.92 -2.51 5.91
N ALA A 47 -14.72 -2.20 5.42
CA ALA A 47 -13.53 -2.99 5.70
C ALA A 47 -13.15 -2.94 7.19
N GLY A 48 -12.94 -4.12 7.78
CA GLY A 48 -12.42 -4.30 9.12
C GLY A 48 -10.90 -4.13 9.15
N LEU A 49 -10.41 -3.07 9.78
CA LEU A 49 -8.98 -2.73 9.85
C LEU A 49 -8.31 -3.17 11.16
N TYR A 50 -8.83 -4.21 11.82
CA TYR A 50 -8.20 -4.74 13.03
C TYR A 50 -6.74 -5.10 12.74
N GLN A 51 -5.83 -4.53 13.54
CA GLN A 51 -4.38 -4.67 13.41
C GLN A 51 -3.84 -4.28 12.02
N GLY A 52 -4.45 -3.30 11.34
CA GLY A 52 -4.01 -2.83 10.03
C GLY A 52 -2.54 -2.43 9.98
N TRP A 53 -2.03 -1.77 11.02
CA TRP A 53 -0.60 -1.44 11.12
C TRP A 53 0.28 -2.69 11.11
N VAL A 54 -0.10 -3.78 11.79
CA VAL A 54 0.73 -5.00 11.87
C VAL A 54 0.76 -5.68 10.52
N LYS A 55 -0.39 -5.71 9.84
CA LYS A 55 -0.50 -6.27 8.48
C LYS A 55 0.41 -5.52 7.51
N LEU A 56 0.42 -4.18 7.58
CA LEU A 56 1.29 -3.34 6.76
C LEU A 56 2.77 -3.46 7.15
N SER A 57 3.12 -3.49 8.44
CA SER A 57 4.50 -3.70 8.89
C SER A 57 5.05 -5.04 8.41
N ARG A 58 4.28 -6.11 8.52
CA ARG A 58 4.66 -7.43 8.00
C ARG A 58 4.76 -7.45 6.48
N TRP A 59 3.90 -6.71 5.77
CA TRP A 59 4.01 -6.57 4.32
C TRP A 59 5.29 -5.81 3.94
N ALA A 60 5.60 -4.70 4.61
CA ALA A 60 6.81 -3.93 4.38
C ALA A 60 8.07 -4.76 4.65
N GLU A 61 8.13 -5.50 5.76
CA GLU A 61 9.25 -6.41 6.05
C GLU A 61 9.47 -7.43 4.93
N ARG A 62 8.40 -8.07 4.44
CA ARG A 62 8.49 -9.00 3.30
C ARG A 62 8.95 -8.30 2.02
N TRP A 63 8.44 -7.10 1.76
CA TRP A 63 8.85 -6.30 0.60
C TRP A 63 10.35 -6.01 0.63
N GLU A 64 10.86 -5.55 1.77
CA GLU A 64 12.27 -5.17 1.94
C GLU A 64 13.24 -6.34 1.92
N THR A 65 12.81 -7.50 2.42
CA THR A 65 13.64 -8.72 2.45
C THR A 65 13.59 -9.50 1.14
N ALA A 66 12.56 -9.31 0.31
CA ALA A 66 12.42 -9.98 -0.98
C ALA A 66 13.55 -9.59 -1.95
N PRO A 67 14.05 -10.54 -2.78
CA PRO A 67 15.07 -10.25 -3.80
C PRO A 67 14.67 -9.11 -4.76
N ALA A 68 13.39 -9.02 -5.10
CA ALA A 68 12.84 -7.98 -5.98
C ALA A 68 12.70 -6.61 -5.30
N GLY A 69 12.40 -6.53 -3.99
CA GLY A 69 12.23 -5.25 -3.30
C GLY A 69 13.55 -4.55 -2.95
N ARG A 70 14.66 -5.28 -3.02
CA ARG A 70 16.02 -4.71 -2.90
C ARG A 70 16.43 -3.89 -4.13
N HIS A 71 15.87 -4.20 -5.31
CA HIS A 71 16.18 -3.52 -6.58
C HIS A 71 15.51 -2.14 -6.66
N ASP A 72 14.31 -1.98 -6.11
CA ASP A 72 13.60 -0.70 -6.01
C ASP A 72 14.26 0.30 -5.05
N ARG A 73 15.18 -0.14 -4.17
CA ARG A 73 16.01 0.75 -3.32
C ARG A 73 17.25 1.30 -4.04
N LEU A 74 17.71 0.67 -5.12
CA LEU A 74 18.97 1.03 -5.80
C LEU A 74 18.80 2.04 -6.93
N HIS A 75 17.55 2.36 -7.30
CA HIS A 75 17.22 3.30 -8.38
C HIS A 75 16.36 4.49 -7.91
N GLY A 76 16.40 4.80 -6.61
CA GLY A 76 15.81 6.01 -6.02
C GLY A 76 16.83 7.13 -5.92
#